data_AF-L1J197-F1
#
_entry.id   AF-L1J197-F1
#
_cell.length_a   1.000
_cell.length_b   1.000
_cell.length_c   1.000
_cell.angle_alpha   90.00
_cell.angle_beta   90.00
_cell.angle_gamma   90.00
#
_symmetry.space_group_name_H-M   'P 1'
#
loop_
_entity.id
_entity.type
_entity.pdbx_description
1 polymer ?
#
loop_
_entity_poly.entity_id
_entity_poly.type
_entity_poly.pdbx_seq_one_letter_code
_entity_poly.pdbx_strand_id
1 'polypeptide(L)'
;MTLLDYLFLSLAPSASSFVLPSVLSPTRHHMLLQAGAGRPRAGTGDCGDLKRLEKFGELTVCRPCPSAIWQPRKGDLWKSIDLEFSTRSADASKRGSWEGMEQVPADWSISFEEVDIRFSLAPSDQGQIGIFPEQKSNWKWIRETMRRRGSHDE
;
A
#
# COMPACT_ATOMS: atom_id res chain seq x y z
N MET A 1 31.54 29.18 18.72
CA MET A 1 30.41 28.79 19.60
C MET A 1 29.69 27.61 18.96
N THR A 2 29.77 26.37 19.40
CA THR A 2 30.69 25.63 20.28
C THR A 2 30.50 24.16 19.91
N LEU A 3 31.59 23.53 19.46
CA LEU A 3 32.05 22.17 19.83
C LEU A 3 31.09 20.99 19.66
N LEU A 4 31.08 20.47 18.42
CA LEU A 4 31.15 19.04 18.16
C LEU A 4 32.61 18.55 18.35
N ASP A 5 32.76 17.29 18.75
CA ASP A 5 33.95 16.43 18.81
C ASP A 5 34.82 16.42 20.08
N TYR A 6 35.30 15.21 20.42
CA TYR A 6 36.06 14.72 21.61
C TYR A 6 35.16 14.25 22.78
N LEU A 7 35.18 13.01 23.30
CA LEU A 7 36.26 12.03 23.56
C LEU A 7 35.52 10.74 24.06
N PHE A 8 35.70 9.49 23.60
CA PHE A 8 36.72 8.49 23.98
C PHE A 8 36.30 7.15 23.28
N LEU A 9 37.04 6.55 22.35
CA LEU A 9 38.09 5.50 22.55
C LEU A 9 37.72 4.50 23.69
N SER A 10 37.60 3.18 23.50
CA SER A 10 38.61 2.21 23.06
C SER A 10 37.89 0.84 23.04
N LEU A 11 37.93 -0.01 22.01
CA LEU A 11 38.99 -0.98 21.72
C LEU A 11 38.65 -1.63 20.37
N ALA A 12 39.55 -1.59 19.40
CA ALA A 12 39.60 -2.59 18.33
C ALA A 12 40.29 -3.85 18.87
N PRO A 13 39.98 -5.04 18.34
CA PRO A 13 40.97 -5.58 17.42
C PRO A 13 40.41 -6.33 16.21
N SER A 14 41.29 -6.37 15.21
CA SER A 14 41.46 -7.40 14.18
C SER A 14 40.57 -7.33 12.94
N ALA A 15 41.27 -6.95 11.87
CA ALA A 15 40.92 -7.05 10.47
C ALA A 15 40.23 -8.38 10.11
N SER A 16 39.10 -8.25 9.41
CA SER A 16 38.68 -9.19 8.38
C SER A 16 38.02 -8.37 7.29
N SER A 17 38.58 -8.49 6.10
CA SER A 17 38.21 -7.79 4.88
C SER A 17 36.73 -8.02 4.56
N PHE A 18 35.87 -7.05 4.84
CA PHE A 18 34.49 -7.08 4.37
C PHE A 18 34.29 -5.98 3.34
N VAL A 19 34.41 -6.39 2.08
CA VAL A 19 34.08 -5.58 0.91
C VAL A 19 32.59 -5.26 1.00
N LEU A 20 32.25 -3.99 1.16
CA LEU A 20 30.87 -3.52 1.04
C LEU A 20 30.40 -3.76 -0.41
N PRO A 21 29.37 -4.56 -0.68
CA PRO A 21 28.80 -4.61 -2.01
C PRO A 21 28.05 -3.29 -2.25
N SER A 22 28.59 -2.50 -3.18
CA SER A 22 27.92 -1.37 -3.79
C SER A 22 26.73 -1.91 -4.58
N VAL A 23 25.52 -1.87 -3.99
CA VAL A 23 24.28 -2.07 -4.72
C VAL A 23 23.40 -0.85 -4.49
N LEU A 24 23.75 0.23 -5.18
CA LEU A 24 22.76 1.17 -5.67
C LEU A 24 22.03 0.48 -6.83
N SER A 25 20.96 -0.22 -6.50
CA SER A 25 19.90 -0.51 -7.46
C SER A 25 18.63 0.11 -6.86
N PRO A 26 17.93 1.01 -7.56
CA PRO A 26 16.59 1.39 -7.13
C PRO A 26 15.75 0.13 -7.28
N THR A 27 15.51 -0.55 -6.17
CA THR A 27 14.53 -1.63 -6.09
C THR A 27 13.22 -1.02 -6.56
N ARG A 28 12.86 -1.27 -7.83
CA ARG A 28 11.49 -1.12 -8.31
C ARG A 28 10.64 -1.82 -7.26
N HIS A 29 9.84 -1.05 -6.53
CA HIS A 29 8.74 -1.58 -5.75
C HIS A 29 7.82 -2.28 -6.75
N HIS A 30 8.09 -3.56 -6.99
CA HIS A 30 7.16 -4.46 -7.63
C HIS A 30 6.00 -4.54 -6.67
N MET A 31 4.97 -3.74 -6.92
CA MET A 31 3.67 -3.93 -6.29
C MET A 31 3.23 -5.33 -6.69
N LEU A 32 3.39 -6.28 -5.77
CA LEU A 32 3.12 -7.70 -5.98
C LEU A 32 1.62 -7.89 -6.24
N LEU A 33 1.27 -7.87 -7.52
CA LEU A 33 0.00 -8.33 -8.05
C LEU A 33 0.12 -9.85 -8.26
N GLN A 34 -0.38 -10.65 -7.32
CA GLN A 34 -0.54 -12.09 -7.52
C GLN A 34 -1.95 -12.41 -8.00
N ALA A 35 -2.05 -12.90 -9.24
CA ALA A 35 -3.25 -13.46 -9.83
C ALA A 35 -3.35 -14.97 -9.52
N GLY A 36 -4.57 -15.42 -9.20
CA GLY A 36 -4.95 -16.83 -9.10
C GLY A 36 -6.46 -16.93 -9.19
N ALA A 37 -6.96 -17.84 -10.04
CA ALA A 37 -8.35 -17.91 -10.48
C ALA A 37 -9.36 -18.01 -9.32
N GLY A 38 -10.36 -17.11 -9.34
CA GLY A 38 -11.58 -17.16 -8.52
C GLY A 38 -11.84 -15.90 -7.66
N ARG A 39 -12.97 -15.22 -7.94
CA ARG A 39 -13.72 -14.22 -7.12
C ARG A 39 -12.92 -12.97 -6.67
N PRO A 40 -13.56 -11.84 -6.29
CA PRO A 40 -12.92 -10.52 -6.34
C PRO A 40 -11.81 -10.37 -5.29
N ARG A 41 -10.57 -10.34 -5.78
CA ARG A 41 -9.36 -10.05 -5.00
C ARG A 41 -8.92 -8.62 -5.25
N ALA A 42 -8.43 -7.94 -4.22
CA ALA A 42 -7.71 -6.68 -4.41
C ALA A 42 -6.40 -6.98 -5.17
N GLY A 43 -6.32 -6.56 -6.44
CA GLY A 43 -5.11 -6.75 -7.24
C GLY A 43 -5.36 -6.92 -8.74
N THR A 44 -5.46 -5.80 -9.46
CA THR A 44 -4.97 -5.59 -10.85
C THR A 44 -5.11 -4.10 -11.14
N GLY A 45 -4.11 -3.32 -10.73
CA GLY A 45 -4.08 -1.87 -10.96
C GLY A 45 -3.24 -1.48 -12.17
N ASP A 46 -3.27 -0.20 -12.50
CA ASP A 46 -2.35 0.46 -13.43
C ASP A 46 -1.94 1.82 -12.84
N CYS A 47 -0.87 2.42 -13.33
CA CYS A 47 -0.43 3.74 -12.88
C CYS A 47 0.21 4.53 -14.02
N GLY A 48 0.02 5.84 -13.96
CA GLY A 48 0.53 6.79 -14.94
C GLY A 48 -0.19 8.13 -14.83
N ASP A 49 0.28 9.14 -15.54
CA ASP A 49 -0.27 10.50 -15.54
C ASP A 49 -0.52 11.06 -14.13
N LEU A 50 0.43 10.81 -13.22
CA LEU A 50 0.39 11.22 -11.81
C LEU A 50 -0.76 10.59 -11.00
N LYS A 51 -1.33 9.48 -11.48
CA LYS A 51 -2.44 8.76 -10.85
C LYS A 51 -2.12 7.27 -10.75
N ARG A 52 -2.84 6.60 -9.84
CA ARG A 52 -2.90 5.14 -9.73
C ARG A 52 -4.33 4.68 -9.74
N LEU A 53 -4.55 3.54 -10.37
CA LEU A 53 -5.82 2.83 -10.41
C LEU A 53 -5.68 1.56 -9.57
N GLU A 54 -6.57 1.38 -8.62
CA GLU A 54 -6.56 0.29 -7.65
C GLU A 54 -7.93 -0.39 -7.64
N LYS A 55 -7.98 -1.71 -7.44
CA LYS A 55 -9.24 -2.46 -7.33
C LYS A 55 -9.48 -2.91 -5.90
N PHE A 56 -10.63 -2.56 -5.35
CA PHE A 56 -11.05 -2.87 -3.98
C PHE A 56 -12.44 -3.54 -4.01
N GLY A 57 -12.42 -4.88 -4.02
CA GLY A 57 -13.63 -5.67 -4.30
C GLY A 57 -14.05 -5.46 -5.75
N GLU A 58 -15.29 -5.03 -5.96
CA GLU A 58 -15.79 -4.71 -7.31
C GLU A 58 -15.44 -3.29 -7.77
N LEU A 59 -15.14 -2.38 -6.85
CA LEU A 59 -14.89 -0.97 -7.17
C LEU A 59 -13.46 -0.74 -7.67
N THR A 60 -13.37 0.06 -8.72
CA THR A 60 -12.14 0.58 -9.30
C THR A 60 -11.94 2.01 -8.81
N VAL A 61 -10.86 2.22 -8.06
CA VAL A 61 -10.59 3.46 -7.35
C VAL A 61 -9.35 4.14 -7.93
N CYS A 62 -9.51 5.39 -8.38
CA CYS A 62 -8.44 6.23 -8.88
C CYS A 62 -7.95 7.18 -7.78
N ARG A 63 -6.64 7.24 -7.55
CA ARG A 63 -6.03 8.14 -6.56
C ARG A 63 -4.78 8.83 -7.10
N PRO A 64 -4.43 10.02 -6.56
CA PRO A 64 -3.18 10.69 -6.90
C PRO A 64 -1.96 9.83 -6.55
N CYS A 65 -1.01 9.79 -7.48
CA CYS A 65 0.30 9.17 -7.32
C CYS A 65 1.35 10.06 -8.02
N PRO A 66 1.86 11.12 -7.35
CA PRO A 66 2.78 12.07 -7.98
C PRO A 66 4.06 11.44 -8.56
N SER A 67 4.45 10.27 -8.06
CA SER A 67 5.60 9.52 -8.55
C SER A 67 5.35 8.81 -9.89
N ALA A 68 4.09 8.65 -10.32
CA ALA A 68 3.70 7.96 -11.55
C ALA A 68 3.75 8.88 -12.78
N ILE A 69 4.93 9.41 -13.10
CA ILE A 69 5.13 10.41 -14.17
C ILE A 69 5.05 9.86 -15.60
N TRP A 70 4.88 8.55 -15.77
CA TRP A 70 4.84 7.86 -17.06
C TRP A 70 3.40 7.71 -17.58
N GLN A 71 3.25 7.35 -18.84
CA GLN A 71 1.94 7.05 -19.42
C GLN A 71 1.36 5.73 -18.89
N PRO A 72 0.05 5.66 -18.61
CA PRO A 72 -0.59 4.41 -18.22
C PRO A 72 -0.47 3.34 -19.31
N ARG A 73 -0.24 2.10 -18.91
CA ARG A 73 0.00 0.99 -19.86
C ARG A 73 -1.28 0.30 -20.30
N LYS A 74 -2.33 0.37 -19.50
CA LYS A 74 -3.59 -0.36 -19.69
C LYS A 74 -4.75 0.61 -19.82
N GLY A 75 -4.75 1.42 -20.89
CA GLY A 75 -5.72 2.50 -21.11
C GLY A 75 -7.19 2.09 -20.95
N ASP A 76 -7.56 0.85 -21.32
CA ASP A 76 -8.93 0.37 -21.16
C ASP A 76 -9.40 0.29 -19.70
N LEU A 77 -8.50 0.03 -18.75
CA LEU A 77 -8.86 0.01 -17.33
C LEU A 77 -9.26 1.40 -16.81
N TRP A 78 -8.71 2.46 -17.39
CA TRP A 78 -8.96 3.84 -16.98
C TRP A 78 -10.30 4.38 -17.47
N LYS A 79 -11.03 3.64 -18.31
CA LYS A 79 -12.37 4.02 -18.79
C LYS A 79 -13.48 3.72 -17.78
N SER A 80 -13.19 2.91 -16.76
CA SER A 80 -14.17 2.44 -15.78
C SER A 80 -13.67 2.73 -14.36
N ILE A 81 -13.70 4.00 -13.99
CA ILE A 81 -13.37 4.46 -12.63
C ILE A 81 -14.69 4.66 -11.89
N ASP A 82 -14.89 3.91 -10.81
CA ASP A 82 -16.10 4.00 -9.99
C ASP A 82 -15.97 5.11 -8.93
N LEU A 83 -14.74 5.34 -8.44
CA LEU A 83 -14.46 6.28 -7.37
C LEU A 83 -13.12 6.98 -7.62
N GLU A 84 -13.10 8.32 -7.64
CA GLU A 84 -11.88 9.10 -7.88
C GLU A 84 -11.63 10.12 -6.76
N PHE A 85 -10.39 10.18 -6.26
CA PHE A 85 -9.97 11.21 -5.31
C PHE A 85 -9.21 12.33 -6.01
N SER A 86 -9.64 13.57 -5.79
CA SER A 86 -8.94 14.79 -6.19
C SER A 86 -8.38 15.50 -4.96
N THR A 87 -7.14 15.98 -5.03
CA THR A 87 -6.58 16.86 -3.98
C THR A 87 -7.13 18.29 -4.05
N ARG A 88 -7.95 18.60 -5.06
CA ARG A 88 -8.66 19.87 -5.16
C ARG A 88 -10.03 19.70 -4.54
N SER A 89 -10.40 20.62 -3.68
CA SER A 89 -11.71 20.68 -3.04
C SER A 89 -12.28 22.09 -3.20
N ALA A 90 -13.59 22.19 -3.41
CA ALA A 90 -14.31 23.47 -3.35
C ALA A 90 -14.49 23.95 -1.90
N ASP A 91 -14.46 23.02 -0.94
CA ASP A 91 -14.45 23.30 0.49
C ASP A 91 -12.99 23.44 0.97
N ALA A 92 -12.62 24.64 1.38
CA ALA A 92 -11.27 24.97 1.86
C ALA A 92 -10.90 24.27 3.17
N SER A 93 -11.86 23.72 3.91
CA SER A 93 -11.60 22.92 5.12
C SER A 93 -11.15 21.49 4.80
N LYS A 94 -11.38 21.02 3.57
CA LYS A 94 -11.07 19.65 3.15
C LYS A 94 -9.77 19.58 2.37
N ARG A 95 -9.05 18.46 2.56
CA ARG A 95 -7.79 18.16 1.87
C ARG A 95 -7.97 17.64 0.44
N GLY A 96 -9.20 17.31 0.07
CA GLY A 96 -9.59 16.85 -1.24
C GLY A 96 -11.06 16.47 -1.28
N SER A 97 -11.51 15.94 -2.41
CA SER A 97 -12.88 15.48 -2.62
C SER A 97 -12.91 14.15 -3.37
N TRP A 98 -13.96 13.38 -3.11
CA TRP A 98 -14.27 12.17 -3.83
C TRP A 98 -15.37 12.44 -4.86
N GLU A 99 -15.20 11.87 -6.05
CA GLU A 99 -16.22 11.78 -7.10
C GLU A 99 -16.64 10.31 -7.24
N GLY A 100 -17.94 10.03 -7.36
CA GLY A 100 -18.47 8.65 -7.45
C GLY A 100 -18.84 8.01 -6.11
N MET A 101 -19.05 8.81 -5.04
CA MET A 101 -19.44 8.29 -3.72
C MET A 101 -20.75 7.51 -3.73
N GLU A 102 -21.65 7.77 -4.70
CA GLU A 102 -22.89 7.04 -4.92
C GLU A 102 -22.69 5.58 -5.36
N GLN A 103 -21.52 5.24 -5.91
CA GLN A 103 -21.16 3.87 -6.27
C GLN A 103 -20.68 3.06 -5.06
N VAL A 104 -20.37 3.71 -3.94
CA VAL A 104 -19.84 3.06 -2.74
C VAL A 104 -20.97 2.41 -1.95
N PRO A 105 -20.99 1.07 -1.81
CA PRO A 105 -22.01 0.39 -1.04
C PRO A 105 -21.86 0.69 0.45
N ALA A 106 -22.97 0.66 1.19
CA ALA A 106 -22.98 0.92 2.64
C ALA A 106 -22.12 -0.09 3.44
N ASP A 107 -22.06 -1.35 3.01
CA ASP A 107 -21.19 -2.40 3.57
C ASP A 107 -19.99 -2.68 2.65
N TRP A 108 -19.27 -1.63 2.24
CA TRP A 108 -18.06 -1.82 1.44
C TRP A 108 -17.01 -2.56 2.27
N SER A 109 -16.69 -3.78 1.83
CA SER A 109 -15.76 -4.65 2.53
C SER A 109 -14.99 -5.54 1.57
N ILE A 110 -13.79 -5.95 1.99
CA ILE A 110 -12.93 -6.86 1.25
C ILE A 110 -12.39 -7.95 2.19
N SER A 111 -12.18 -9.13 1.62
CA SER A 111 -11.71 -10.30 2.37
C SER A 111 -10.34 -10.74 1.86
N PHE A 112 -9.46 -11.08 2.81
CA PHE A 112 -8.18 -11.73 2.55
C PHE A 112 -8.28 -13.16 3.03
N GLU A 113 -8.73 -14.05 2.14
CA GLU A 113 -8.99 -15.46 2.44
C GLU A 113 -7.75 -16.19 2.97
N GLU A 114 -6.55 -15.83 2.51
CA GLU A 114 -5.31 -16.50 2.93
C GLU A 114 -4.99 -16.30 4.41
N VAL A 115 -5.55 -15.25 5.03
CA VAL A 115 -5.36 -14.92 6.45
C VAL A 115 -6.66 -14.95 7.24
N ASP A 116 -7.79 -15.21 6.58
CA ASP A 116 -9.14 -15.26 7.17
C ASP A 116 -9.48 -13.95 7.92
N ILE A 117 -9.35 -12.83 7.20
CA ILE A 117 -9.64 -11.48 7.71
C ILE A 117 -10.54 -10.75 6.71
N ARG A 118 -11.59 -10.09 7.22
CA ARG A 118 -12.45 -9.17 6.46
C ARG A 118 -12.28 -7.75 6.99
N PHE A 119 -12.10 -6.81 6.07
CA PHE A 119 -11.99 -5.38 6.37
C PHE A 119 -13.20 -4.63 5.84
N SER A 120 -13.74 -3.71 6.64
CA SER A 120 -14.69 -2.70 6.17
C SER A 120 -13.91 -1.47 5.70
N LEU A 121 -14.31 -0.92 4.56
CA LEU A 121 -13.66 0.19 3.89
C LEU A 121 -14.56 1.42 3.96
N ALA A 122 -13.95 2.58 4.16
CA ALA A 122 -14.66 3.86 4.19
C ALA A 122 -13.74 4.94 3.59
N PRO A 123 -14.15 5.57 2.46
CA PRO A 123 -13.44 6.73 1.94
C PRO A 123 -13.41 7.87 2.97
N SER A 124 -12.23 8.45 3.22
CA SER A 124 -12.06 9.62 4.09
C SER A 124 -11.73 10.87 3.29
N ASP A 125 -11.97 12.06 3.84
CA ASP A 125 -11.65 13.35 3.20
C ASP A 125 -10.14 13.54 2.86
N GLN A 126 -9.27 12.64 3.34
CA GLN A 126 -7.84 12.66 3.09
C GLN A 126 -7.42 11.74 1.93
N GLY A 127 -8.36 11.07 1.25
CA GLY A 127 -8.07 10.13 0.16
C GLY A 127 -7.64 8.74 0.63
N GLN A 128 -7.87 8.43 1.91
CA GLN A 128 -7.67 7.09 2.45
C GLN A 128 -8.95 6.27 2.30
N ILE A 129 -8.80 4.96 2.16
CA ILE A 129 -9.90 4.00 2.00
C ILE A 129 -10.07 3.12 3.26
N GLY A 130 -9.10 3.17 4.18
CA GLY A 130 -9.12 2.40 5.43
C GLY A 130 -8.34 1.08 5.39
N ILE A 131 -7.60 0.80 4.31
CA ILE A 131 -6.73 -0.38 4.22
C ILE A 131 -5.40 -0.09 3.55
N PHE A 132 -4.37 -0.83 3.97
CA PHE A 132 -3.01 -0.86 3.43
C PHE A 132 -2.67 -2.27 2.93
N PRO A 133 -3.04 -2.65 1.69
CA PRO A 133 -2.85 -4.01 1.17
C PRO A 133 -1.40 -4.50 1.20
N GLU A 134 -0.42 -3.59 1.19
CA GLU A 134 1.00 -3.89 1.36
C GLU A 134 1.33 -4.57 2.70
N GLN A 135 0.45 -4.43 3.71
CA GLN A 135 0.61 -5.06 5.01
C GLN A 135 0.17 -6.54 5.04
N LYS A 136 -0.28 -7.10 3.90
CA LYS A 136 -0.74 -8.50 3.81
C LYS A 136 0.26 -9.52 4.35
N SER A 137 1.56 -9.32 4.10
CA SER A 137 2.62 -10.19 4.64
C SER A 137 2.65 -10.18 6.17
N ASN A 138 2.44 -9.01 6.77
CA ASN A 138 2.45 -8.84 8.21
C ASN A 138 1.21 -9.50 8.83
N TRP A 139 0.03 -9.35 8.22
CA TRP A 139 -1.19 -10.03 8.68
C TRP A 139 -1.05 -11.55 8.62
N LYS A 140 -0.42 -12.07 7.56
CA LYS A 140 -0.12 -13.50 7.43
C LYS A 140 0.78 -13.99 8.55
N TRP A 141 1.88 -13.28 8.80
CA TRP A 141 2.80 -13.61 9.88
C TRP A 141 2.13 -13.59 11.27
N ILE A 142 1.28 -12.60 11.55
CA ILE A 142 0.51 -12.52 12.80
C ILE A 142 -0.40 -13.76 12.93
N ARG A 143 -1.18 -14.08 11.90
CA ARG A 143 -2.12 -15.22 11.91
C ARG A 143 -1.41 -16.54 12.15
N GLU A 144 -0.28 -16.78 11.47
CA GLU A 144 0.54 -17.99 11.64
C GLU A 144 1.18 -18.07 13.03
N THR A 145 1.58 -16.93 13.61
CA THR A 145 2.17 -16.88 14.94
C THR A 145 1.13 -17.17 16.03
N MET A 146 -0.08 -16.61 15.90
CA MET A 146 -1.18 -16.89 16.85
C MET A 146 -1.61 -18.35 16.80
N ARG A 147 -1.71 -18.96 15.60
CA ARG A 147 -2.02 -20.39 15.45
C ARG A 147 -1.03 -21.31 16.16
N ARG A 148 0.28 -20.97 16.12
CA ARG A 148 1.33 -21.75 16.80
C ARG A 148 1.31 -21.63 18.32
N ARG A 149 0.81 -20.52 18.87
CA ARG A 149 0.74 -20.30 20.32
C ARG A 149 -0.49 -20.95 20.93
N GLY A 150 -1.65 -20.87 20.26
CA GLY A 150 -2.88 -21.48 20.74
C GLY A 150 -2.88 -23.02 20.77
N SER A 151 -1.85 -23.68 20.23
CA SER A 151 -1.66 -25.13 20.27
C SER A 151 -0.77 -25.60 21.44
N HIS A 152 -0.39 -24.72 22.36
CA HIS A 152 0.48 -25.06 23.51
C HIS A 152 -0.20 -24.86 24.88
N ASP A 153 -1.50 -24.50 24.89
CA ASP A 153 -2.29 -24.22 26.09
C ASP A 153 -3.39 -25.28 26.35
N GLU A 154 -3.28 -26.49 25.78
CA GLU A 154 -4.05 -27.70 26.11
C GLU A 154 -3.12 -28.81 26.63
#